data_AF-A0A1Y1MLW7-F1
#
_entry.id   AF-A0A1Y1MLW7-F1
#
_cell.length_a   1.000
_cell.length_b   1.000
_cell.length_c   1.000
_cell.angle_alpha   90.00
_cell.angle_beta   90.00
_cell.angle_gamma   90.00
#
_symmetry.space_group_name_H-M   'P 1'
#
loop_
_entity.id
_entity.type
_entity.pdbx_description
1 polymer ?
#
loop_
_entity_poly.entity_id
_entity_poly.type
_entity_poly.pdbx_seq_one_letter_code
_entity_poly.pdbx_strand_id
1 'polypeptide(L)'
;MLGIFTSGQMELSSLLWASLAISTFIYICTCLYNLYLHPLRHFPGPKLAVLGRFHEFWYDVIQDGQFLWEIGKMHDKYGPIVRINAHELHIRDSSYYSNIYAGGGRIVNKA
;
A
#
# COMPACT_ATOMS: atom_id res chain seq x y z
N MET A 1 5.59 48.71 14.72
CA MET A 1 5.74 48.05 13.41
C MET A 1 6.31 46.63 13.49
N LEU A 2 7.18 46.30 14.46
CA LEU A 2 7.75 44.95 14.64
C LEU A 2 6.75 43.87 15.13
N GLY A 3 5.73 44.24 15.92
CA GLY A 3 4.77 43.27 16.49
C GLY A 3 3.77 42.68 15.49
N ILE A 4 3.50 43.37 14.38
CA ILE A 4 2.59 42.87 13.33
C ILE A 4 3.27 41.74 12.54
N PHE A 5 4.59 41.85 12.33
CA PHE A 5 5.39 40.88 11.59
C PHE A 5 5.58 39.58 12.38
N THR A 6 5.82 39.65 13.69
CA THR A 6 5.95 38.45 14.54
C THR A 6 4.63 37.72 14.73
N SER A 7 3.51 38.44 14.85
CA SER A 7 2.17 37.83 14.95
C SER A 7 1.82 37.01 13.70
N GLY A 8 2.06 37.53 12.50
CA GLY A 8 1.81 36.82 11.25
C GLY A 8 2.70 35.57 11.06
N GLN A 9 3.93 35.59 11.57
CA GLN A 9 4.82 34.42 11.53
C GLN A 9 4.37 33.30 12.48
N MET A 10 3.86 33.64 13.67
CA MET A 10 3.34 32.65 14.61
C MET A 10 2.08 31.96 14.05
N GLU A 11 1.16 32.70 13.45
CA GLU A 11 -0.05 32.16 12.79
C GLU A 11 0.28 31.21 11.63
N LEU A 12 1.28 31.53 10.81
CA LEU A 12 1.68 30.62 9.73
C LEU A 12 2.28 29.31 10.25
N SER A 13 3.12 29.39 11.30
CA SER A 13 3.73 28.20 11.88
C SER A 13 2.72 27.27 12.57
N SER A 14 1.71 27.82 13.25
CA SER A 14 0.65 27.03 13.89
C SER A 14 -0.19 26.29 12.84
N LEU A 15 -0.50 26.93 11.71
CA LEU A 15 -1.21 26.30 10.58
C LEU A 15 -0.38 25.17 9.94
N LEU A 16 0.93 25.33 9.81
CA LEU A 16 1.81 24.29 9.28
C LEU A 16 1.85 23.06 10.21
N TRP A 17 2.00 23.28 11.52
CA TRP A 17 1.98 22.19 12.51
C TRP A 17 0.61 21.51 12.59
N ALA A 18 -0.48 22.27 12.52
CA ALA A 18 -1.83 21.71 12.49
C ALA A 18 -2.05 20.87 11.23
N SER A 19 -1.65 21.36 10.06
CA SER A 19 -1.73 20.61 8.80
C SER A 19 -0.92 19.30 8.86
N LEU A 20 0.31 19.37 9.39
CA LEU A 20 1.17 18.19 9.56
C LEU A 20 0.55 17.17 10.54
N ALA A 21 -0.01 17.62 11.66
CA ALA A 21 -0.67 16.77 12.64
C ALA A 21 -1.91 16.08 12.04
N ILE A 22 -2.74 16.82 11.31
CA ILE A 22 -3.94 16.26 10.63
C ILE A 22 -3.53 15.24 9.57
N SER A 23 -2.54 15.55 8.75
CA SER A 23 -2.04 14.64 7.72
C SER A 23 -1.50 13.34 8.33
N THR A 24 -0.73 13.45 9.41
CA THR A 24 -0.20 12.29 10.15
C THR A 24 -1.32 11.45 10.75
N PHE A 25 -2.34 12.09 11.33
CA PHE A 25 -3.49 11.39 11.89
C PHE A 25 -4.28 10.62 10.83
N ILE A 26 -4.58 11.24 9.69
CA ILE A 26 -5.26 10.59 8.56
C ILE A 26 -4.44 9.39 8.05
N TYR A 27 -3.12 9.54 7.95
CA TYR A 27 -2.22 8.46 7.53
C TYR A 27 -2.29 7.27 8.49
N ILE A 28 -2.20 7.50 9.80
CA ILE A 28 -2.31 6.46 10.83
C ILE A 28 -3.68 5.76 10.76
N CYS A 29 -4.77 6.53 10.66
CA CYS A 29 -6.11 5.96 10.52
C CYS A 29 -6.23 5.08 9.27
N THR A 30 -5.63 5.49 8.15
CA THR A 30 -5.62 4.72 6.90
C THR A 30 -4.82 3.43 7.05
N CYS A 31 -3.65 3.46 7.69
CA CYS A 31 -2.85 2.27 7.99
C CYS A 31 -3.61 1.29 8.89
N LEU A 32 -4.28 1.79 9.94
CA LEU A 32 -5.09 0.96 10.83
C LEU A 32 -6.30 0.34 10.11
N TYR A 33 -6.99 1.13 9.28
CA TYR A 33 -8.08 0.61 8.44
C TYR A 33 -7.58 -0.51 7.50
N ASN A 34 -6.43 -0.29 6.85
CA ASN A 34 -5.82 -1.26 5.94
C ASN A 34 -5.37 -2.57 6.62
N LEU A 35 -5.05 -2.50 7.92
CA LEU A 35 -4.62 -3.64 8.72
C LEU A 35 -5.81 -4.44 9.29
N TYR A 36 -6.84 -3.76 9.79
CA TYR A 36 -7.91 -4.42 10.55
C TYR A 36 -9.22 -4.59 9.78
N LEU A 37 -9.63 -3.59 9.01
CA LEU A 37 -10.96 -3.53 8.39
C LEU A 37 -10.95 -3.88 6.89
N HIS A 38 -9.76 -3.95 6.28
CA HIS A 38 -9.66 -4.19 4.85
C HIS A 38 -10.10 -5.63 4.49
N PRO A 39 -10.99 -5.82 3.48
CA PRO A 39 -11.48 -7.14 3.07
C PRO A 39 -10.34 -8.08 2.61
N LEU A 40 -9.26 -7.49 2.06
CA LEU A 40 -8.05 -8.19 1.62
C LEU A 40 -7.16 -8.72 2.76
N ARG A 41 -7.56 -8.59 4.05
CA ARG A 41 -6.77 -9.13 5.18
C ARG A 41 -6.63 -10.65 5.21
N HIS A 42 -7.52 -11.36 4.50
CA HIS A 42 -7.51 -12.82 4.45
C HIS A 42 -6.37 -13.38 3.59
N PHE A 43 -5.79 -12.55 2.71
CA PHE A 43 -4.71 -12.96 1.85
C PHE A 43 -3.36 -12.89 2.58
N PRO A 44 -2.51 -13.92 2.45
CA PRO A 44 -1.22 -13.94 3.09
C PRO A 44 -0.27 -12.91 2.46
N GLY A 45 0.55 -12.26 3.27
CA GLY A 45 1.53 -11.28 2.81
C GLY A 45 2.41 -10.72 3.93
N PRO A 46 3.50 -10.00 3.59
CA PRO A 46 4.36 -9.38 4.58
C PRO A 46 3.58 -8.34 5.38
N LYS A 47 3.68 -8.39 6.71
CA LYS A 47 3.04 -7.39 7.59
C LYS A 47 3.48 -5.95 7.26
N LEU A 48 4.70 -5.79 6.74
CA LEU A 48 5.24 -4.51 6.28
C LEU A 48 4.55 -3.97 5.02
N ALA A 49 4.10 -4.85 4.12
CA ALA A 49 3.32 -4.47 2.94
C ALA A 49 1.90 -4.00 3.32
N VAL A 50 1.39 -4.41 4.50
CA VAL A 50 0.08 -3.99 5.00
C VAL A 50 0.09 -2.56 5.53
N LEU A 51 1.27 -2.07 5.98
CA LEU A 51 1.41 -0.71 6.49
C LEU A 51 1.40 0.35 5.38
N GLY A 52 1.64 -0.03 4.13
CA GLY A 52 1.52 0.84 2.95
C GLY A 52 2.62 0.60 1.91
N ARG A 53 2.83 1.58 1.04
CA ARG A 53 3.83 1.57 -0.04
C ARG A 53 5.29 1.64 0.42
N PHE A 54 5.55 1.65 1.72
CA PHE A 54 6.93 1.76 2.23
C PHE A 54 7.77 0.54 1.84
N HIS A 55 7.18 -0.64 1.79
CA HIS A 55 7.87 -1.86 1.36
C HIS A 55 8.30 -1.78 -0.11
N GLU A 56 7.39 -1.42 -1.00
CA GLU A 56 7.67 -1.17 -2.42
C GLU A 56 8.74 -0.10 -2.61
N PHE A 57 8.58 1.07 -1.97
CA PHE A 57 9.52 2.18 -2.06
C PHE A 57 10.93 1.81 -1.59
N TRP A 58 11.05 1.01 -0.53
CA TRP A 58 12.35 0.54 -0.05
C TRP A 58 13.06 -0.30 -1.10
N TYR A 59 12.36 -1.26 -1.72
CA TYR A 59 12.99 -2.13 -2.71
C TYR A 59 13.19 -1.45 -4.07
N ASP A 60 12.34 -0.50 -4.44
CA ASP A 60 12.45 0.19 -5.71
C ASP A 60 13.47 1.33 -5.68
N VAL A 61 13.46 2.16 -4.64
CA VAL A 61 14.30 3.37 -4.58
C VAL A 61 15.65 3.10 -3.93
N ILE A 62 15.70 2.26 -2.89
CA ILE A 62 16.93 2.03 -2.12
C ILE A 62 17.68 0.80 -2.63
N GLN A 63 16.96 -0.24 -3.06
CA GLN A 63 17.53 -1.50 -3.55
C GLN A 63 17.53 -1.61 -5.09
N ASP A 64 17.48 -0.48 -5.80
CA ASP A 64 17.66 -0.43 -7.25
C ASP A 64 16.64 -1.30 -8.04
N GLY A 65 15.36 -1.18 -7.71
CA GLY A 65 14.28 -1.87 -8.46
C GLY A 65 14.16 -3.38 -8.18
N GLN A 66 14.69 -3.89 -7.07
CA GLN A 66 14.66 -5.33 -6.77
C GLN A 66 13.31 -5.85 -6.27
N PHE A 67 12.26 -5.03 -6.26
CA PHE A 67 10.96 -5.43 -5.73
C PHE A 67 10.36 -6.64 -6.45
N LEU A 68 10.55 -6.77 -7.77
CA LEU A 68 10.05 -7.90 -8.54
C LEU A 68 10.63 -9.25 -8.06
N TRP A 69 11.91 -9.28 -7.70
CA TRP A 69 12.56 -10.46 -7.16
C TRP A 69 12.06 -10.79 -5.77
N GLU A 70 11.77 -9.78 -4.96
CA GLU A 70 11.18 -9.97 -3.64
C GLU A 70 9.75 -10.52 -3.77
N ILE A 71 8.95 -10.05 -4.73
CA ILE A 71 7.65 -10.65 -5.08
C ILE A 71 7.83 -12.13 -5.47
N GLY A 72 8.89 -12.46 -6.21
CA GLY A 72 9.46 -13.80 -6.38
C GLY A 72 9.37 -14.65 -5.12
N LYS A 73 10.18 -14.28 -4.13
CA LYS A 73 10.34 -14.97 -2.85
C LYS A 73 9.07 -14.96 -2.00
N MET A 74 8.29 -13.89 -2.08
CA MET A 74 7.04 -13.78 -1.36
C MET A 74 6.03 -14.84 -1.84
N HIS A 75 5.95 -15.08 -3.15
CA HIS A 75 5.14 -16.16 -3.69
C HIS A 75 5.65 -17.55 -3.30
N ASP A 76 6.97 -17.74 -3.25
CA ASP A 76 7.55 -19.02 -2.80
C ASP A 76 7.23 -19.30 -1.33
N LYS A 77 7.08 -18.25 -0.51
CA LYS A 77 6.79 -18.35 0.94
C LYS A 77 5.30 -18.41 1.28
N TYR A 78 4.49 -17.58 0.64
CA TYR A 78 3.08 -17.36 1.00
C TYR A 78 2.11 -18.03 0.02
N GLY A 79 2.58 -18.48 -1.15
CA GLY A 79 1.80 -19.19 -2.14
C GLY A 79 1.44 -18.36 -3.39
N PRO A 80 0.53 -18.85 -4.24
CA PRO A 80 0.24 -18.28 -5.55
C PRO A 80 -0.43 -16.90 -5.53
N ILE A 81 -1.02 -16.49 -4.40
CA ILE A 81 -1.69 -15.20 -4.24
C ILE A 81 -1.10 -14.50 -3.02
N VAL A 82 -0.47 -13.35 -3.24
CA VAL A 82 0.22 -12.62 -2.18
C VAL A 82 -0.17 -11.16 -2.18
N ARG A 83 -0.38 -10.59 -1.00
CA ARG A 83 -0.56 -9.16 -0.83
C ARG A 83 0.79 -8.44 -0.86
N ILE A 84 1.02 -7.67 -1.93
CA ILE A 84 2.27 -6.91 -2.14
C ILE A 84 2.16 -5.47 -1.62
N ASN A 85 0.94 -4.95 -1.50
CA ASN A 85 0.67 -3.59 -1.03
C ASN A 85 -0.62 -3.54 -0.22
N ALA A 86 -0.89 -2.42 0.43
CA ALA A 86 -2.12 -2.26 1.20
C ALA A 86 -3.39 -2.47 0.36
N HIS A 87 -3.35 -2.10 -0.93
CA HIS A 87 -4.49 -2.20 -1.84
C HIS A 87 -4.25 -3.12 -3.05
N GLU A 88 -3.12 -3.84 -3.10
CA GLU A 88 -2.72 -4.61 -4.28
C GLU A 88 -2.36 -6.06 -3.91
N LEU A 89 -2.87 -6.98 -4.73
CA LEU A 89 -2.53 -8.39 -4.70
C LEU A 89 -1.76 -8.74 -5.96
N HIS A 90 -0.71 -9.54 -5.81
CA HIS A 90 -0.01 -10.16 -6.90
C HIS A 90 -0.40 -11.63 -6.99
N ILE A 91 -0.65 -12.11 -8.21
CA ILE A 91 -1.16 -13.46 -8.48
C ILE A 91 -0.23 -14.12 -9.50
N ARG A 92 0.35 -15.25 -9.09
CA ARG A 92 1.22 -16.11 -9.90
C ARG A 92 0.53 -17.47 -10.13
N ASP A 93 -0.69 -17.44 -10.65
CA ASP A 93 -1.45 -18.63 -10.97
C ASP A 93 -2.23 -18.44 -12.28
N SER A 94 -1.98 -19.34 -13.23
CA SER A 94 -2.61 -19.33 -14.55
C SER A 94 -4.09 -19.70 -14.49
N SER A 95 -4.51 -20.47 -13.49
CA SER A 95 -5.92 -20.87 -13.32
C SER A 95 -6.78 -19.67 -12.86
N TYR A 96 -6.24 -18.84 -11.97
CA TYR A 96 -6.90 -17.63 -11.45
C TYR A 96 -7.04 -16.52 -12.48
N TYR A 97 -6.21 -16.53 -13.54
CA TYR A 97 -6.32 -15.58 -14.64
C TYR A 97 -7.71 -15.62 -15.29
N SER A 98 -8.25 -16.84 -15.46
CA SER A 98 -9.60 -17.04 -16.01
C SER A 98 -10.68 -16.48 -15.08
N ASN A 99 -10.56 -16.61 -13.76
CA ASN A 99 -11.56 -16.08 -12.83
C ASN A 99 -11.58 -14.55 -12.74
N ILE A 100 -10.43 -13.88 -12.96
CA ILE A 100 -10.32 -12.42 -12.86
C ILE A 100 -10.67 -11.75 -14.19
N TYR A 101 -10.20 -12.31 -15.31
CA TYR A 101 -10.37 -11.73 -16.64
C TYR A 101 -11.52 -12.33 -17.45
N ALA A 102 -12.15 -13.43 -17.01
CA ALA A 102 -13.45 -13.83 -17.55
C ALA A 102 -14.54 -12.96 -16.91
N GLY A 103 -14.76 -11.78 -17.49
CA GLY A 103 -16.01 -11.08 -17.29
C GLY A 103 -17.18 -12.04 -17.53
N GLY A 104 -18.14 -12.03 -16.61
CA GLY A 104 -19.41 -12.78 -16.62
C GLY A 104 -19.58 -13.85 -17.70
N GLY A 105 -19.24 -15.10 -17.40
CA GLY A 105 -19.81 -16.27 -18.07
C GLY A 105 -19.03 -16.89 -19.22
N ARG A 106 -17.84 -16.42 -19.60
CA ARG A 106 -17.08 -17.06 -20.69
C ARG A 106 -15.97 -17.99 -20.20
N ILE A 107 -16.31 -19.27 -20.09
CA ILE A 107 -15.35 -20.36 -19.87
C ILE A 107 -14.56 -20.56 -21.18
N VAL A 108 -13.27 -20.25 -21.18
CA VAL A 108 -12.37 -20.58 -22.29
C VAL A 108 -11.84 -21.99 -22.06
N ASN A 109 -12.42 -23.00 -22.72
CA ASN A 109 -11.82 -24.33 -22.78
C ASN A 109 -10.56 -24.25 -23.64
N LYS A 110 -9.41 -24.60 -23.06
CA LYS A 110 -8.15 -24.75 -23.79
C LYS A 110 -8.06 -26.22 -24.24
N ALA A 111 -8.05 -26.44 -25.56
CA ALA A 111 -7.84 -27.74 -26.18
C ALA A 111 -6.36 -28.15 -26.10
#